data_AF-A0A8S3ZJW0-F1
#
_entry.id   AF-A0A8S3ZJW0-F1
#
_cell.length_a   1.000
_cell.length_b   1.000
_cell.length_c   1.000
_cell.angle_alpha   90.00
_cell.angle_beta   90.00
_cell.angle_gamma   90.00
#
_symmetry.space_group_name_H-M   'P 1'
#
loop_
_entity.id
_entity.type
_entity.pdbx_description
1 polymer ?
#
loop_
_entity_poly.entity_id
_entity_poly.type
_entity_poly.pdbx_seq_one_letter_code
_entity_poly.pdbx_strand_id
1 'polypeptide(L)' 'SRPSEILKKTILPVVDYQVCRSLYPNETTPDIFCAGEINGFTDVCRLDGGGPAAYSVE' A
#
# COMPACT_ATOMS: atom_id res chain seq x y z
N SER A 1 -4.97 -16.13 -10.43
CA SER A 1 -3.57 -15.63 -10.56
C SER A 1 -2.67 -16.57 -9.77
N ARG A 2 -1.54 -16.99 -10.35
CA ARG A 2 -0.57 -17.83 -9.66
C ARG A 2 0.36 -16.93 -8.83
N PRO A 3 0.63 -17.21 -7.54
CA PRO A 3 1.63 -16.46 -6.79
C PRO A 3 3.01 -16.58 -7.44
N SER A 4 3.86 -15.58 -7.21
CA SER A 4 5.26 -15.64 -7.62
C SER A 4 5.99 -16.72 -6.81
N GLU A 5 6.82 -17.53 -7.47
CA GLU A 5 7.70 -18.51 -6.81
C GLU A 5 8.90 -17.84 -6.13
N ILE A 6 9.12 -16.55 -6.41
CA ILE A 6 10.20 -15.72 -5.84
C ILE A 6 9.58 -14.59 -5.03
N LEU A 7 10.08 -14.38 -3.81
CA LEU A 7 9.67 -13.27 -2.94
C LEU A 7 9.87 -11.94 -3.67
N LYS A 8 8.83 -11.10 -3.67
CA LYS A 8 8.86 -9.76 -4.26
C LYS A 8 8.86 -8.72 -3.14
N LYS A 9 9.40 -7.54 -3.48
CA LYS A 9 9.34 -6.34 -2.66
C LYS A 9 9.14 -5.14 -3.55
N THR A 10 8.54 -4.10 -3.00
CA THR A 10 8.44 -2.80 -3.64
C THR A 10 8.55 -1.69 -2.59
N ILE A 11 8.83 -0.48 -3.03
CA ILE A 11 8.81 0.74 -2.21
C ILE A 11 7.64 1.57 -2.70
N LEU A 12 6.74 1.92 -1.78
CA LEU A 12 5.59 2.76 -2.06
C LEU A 12 5.66 3.99 -1.13
N PRO A 13 5.35 5.19 -1.64
CA PRO A 13 5.25 6.36 -0.77
C PRO A 13 3.99 6.25 0.11
N VAL A 14 4.08 6.78 1.34
CA VAL A 14 2.88 6.99 2.15
C VAL A 14 2.08 8.13 1.54
N VAL A 15 0.80 7.89 1.35
CA VAL A 15 -0.13 8.91 0.88
C VAL A 15 -0.63 9.69 2.08
N ASP A 16 -0.70 11.02 1.96
CA ASP A 16 -1.28 11.87 2.99
C ASP A 16 -2.68 11.39 3.39
N TYR A 17 -2.97 11.38 4.69
CA TYR A 17 -4.22 10.82 5.22
C TYR A 17 -5.47 11.53 4.66
N GLN A 18 -5.43 12.85 4.45
CA GLN A 18 -6.57 13.58 3.91
C GLN A 18 -6.81 13.22 2.44
N VAL A 19 -5.73 13.04 1.67
CA VAL A 19 -5.82 12.55 0.29
C VAL A 19 -6.40 11.13 0.26
N CYS A 20 -5.86 10.20 1.06
CA CYS A 20 -6.36 8.83 1.22
C CYS A 20 -7.86 8.82 1.56
N ARG A 21 -8.27 9.63 2.55
CA ARG A 21 -9.67 9.76 2.97
C ARG A 21 -10.57 10.36 1.90
N SER A 22 -10.07 11.31 1.09
CA SER A 22 -10.86 11.87 -0.01
C SER A 22 -11.12 10.85 -1.12
N LEU A 23 -10.20 9.91 -1.34
CA LEU A 23 -10.32 8.85 -2.34
C LEU A 23 -11.14 7.65 -1.84
N TYR A 24 -11.02 7.34 -0.56
CA TYR A 24 -11.65 6.19 0.11
C TYR A 24 -12.37 6.62 1.41
N PRO A 25 -13.46 7.40 1.31
CA PRO A 25 -14.07 8.07 2.46
C PRO A 25 -14.73 7.13 3.47
N ASN A 26 -15.13 5.93 3.07
CA ASN A 26 -15.83 4.97 3.93
C ASN A 26 -14.91 3.86 4.43
N GLU A 27 -13.75 3.70 3.80
CA GLU A 27 -12.77 2.68 4.10
C GLU A 27 -11.62 3.23 4.96
N THR A 28 -11.39 4.54 4.95
CA THR A 28 -10.32 5.18 5.72
C THR A 28 -10.72 5.48 7.16
N THR A 29 -10.15 4.71 8.09
CA THR A 29 -10.25 4.88 9.53
C THR A 29 -8.91 5.34 10.15
N PRO A 30 -8.89 5.89 11.39
CA PRO A 30 -7.66 6.40 12.00
C PRO A 30 -6.55 5.36 12.22
N ASP A 31 -6.87 4.08 12.19
CA ASP A 31 -5.98 2.94 12.39
C ASP A 31 -5.39 2.38 11.08
N ILE A 32 -5.73 2.96 9.93
CA ILE A 32 -5.17 2.58 8.63
C ILE A 32 -4.45 3.75 7.94
N PHE A 33 -3.58 3.42 7.00
CA PHE A 33 -2.93 4.37 6.12
C PHE A 33 -2.94 3.86 4.67
N CYS A 34 -2.87 4.77 3.70
CA CYS A 34 -2.66 4.43 2.30
C CYS A 34 -1.17 4.50 1.94
N ALA A 35 -0.68 3.56 1.14
CA ALA A 35 0.62 3.64 0.50
C ALA A 35 0.48 3.29 -0.98
N GLY A 36 1.11 4.06 -1.85
CA GLY A 36 1.00 3.89 -3.29
C GLY A 36 1.10 5.20 -4.06
N GLU A 37 1.13 5.10 -5.38
CA GLU A 37 1.13 6.23 -6.29
C GLU A 37 -0.25 6.39 -6.92
N ILE A 38 -0.83 7.60 -6.89
CA ILE A 38 -2.19 7.86 -7.43
C ILE A 38 -2.31 7.49 -8.92
N ASN A 39 -1.23 7.65 -9.69
CA ASN A 39 -1.17 7.33 -11.12
C ASN A 39 -0.01 6.35 -11.44
N GLY A 40 0.39 5.52 -10.46
CA GLY A 40 1.45 4.54 -10.65
C GLY A 40 0.94 3.17 -11.10
N PHE A 41 1.88 2.31 -11.49
CA PHE A 41 1.60 0.93 -11.89
C PHE A 41 2.10 -0.11 -10.88
N THR A 42 2.74 0.35 -9.80
CA THR A 42 3.35 -0.50 -8.78
C THR A 42 2.47 -0.51 -7.53
N ASP A 43 2.04 -1.70 -7.11
CA ASP A 43 1.16 -1.88 -5.97
C ASP A 43 1.31 -3.28 -5.36
N VAL A 44 0.74 -3.48 -4.17
CA VAL A 44 0.51 -4.79 -3.55
C VAL A 44 -0.73 -5.48 -4.16
N CYS A 45 -0.84 -6.80 -4.07
CA CYS A 45 -1.96 -7.55 -4.66
C CYS A 45 -2.57 -8.58 -3.70
N ARG A 46 -3.52 -9.37 -4.20
CA ARG A 46 -4.42 -10.27 -3.46
C ARG A 46 -3.77 -11.37 -2.59
N LEU A 47 -2.44 -11.49 -2.57
CA LEU A 47 -1.73 -12.49 -1.78
C LEU A 47 -0.60 -11.89 -0.92
N ASP A 48 -0.48 -10.56 -0.89
CA ASP A 48 0.52 -9.87 -0.06
C ASP A 48 -0.03 -9.49 1.33
N GLY A 49 -1.34 -9.69 1.55
CA GLY A 49 -2.00 -9.41 2.82
C GLY A 49 -1.39 -10.20 3.99
N GLY A 50 -1.10 -9.51 5.09
CA GLY A 50 -0.37 -10.06 6.24
C GLY A 50 1.15 -9.97 6.12
N GLY A 51 1.69 -9.59 4.95
CA GLY A 51 3.09 -9.25 4.77
C GLY A 51 3.48 -7.93 5.47
N PRO A 52 4.79 -7.71 5.71
CA PRO A 52 5.25 -6.52 6.44
C PRO A 52 5.20 -5.25 5.58
N ALA A 53 4.76 -4.14 6.18
CA ALA A 53 5.05 -2.79 5.72
C ALA A 53 6.16 -2.21 6.61
N ALA A 54 7.32 -1.92 6.03
CA ALA A 54 8.48 -1.40 6.76
C ALA A 54 8.88 -0.02 6.23
N TYR A 55 9.21 0.88 7.15
CA TYR A 55 9.75 2.19 6.83
C TYR A 55 11.27 2.14 6.86
N SER A 56 11.91 2.57 5.76
CA SER A 56 13.34 2.82 5.76
C SER A 56 13.59 4.22 6.30
N VAL A 57 14.29 4.30 7.44
CA VAL A 57 14.78 5.55 8.01
C VAL A 57 16.21 5.70 7.47
N GLU A 58 16.44 6.65 6.57
CA GLU A 58 17.78 7.19 6.33
C GLU A 58 18.02 8.36 7.29
#